data_AF-A0A954ZWP7-F1
#
_entry.id   AF-A0A954ZWP7-F1
#
_cell.length_a   1.000
_cell.length_b   1.000
_cell.length_c   1.000
_cell.angle_alpha   90.00
_cell.angle_beta   90.00
_cell.angle_gamma   90.00
#
_symmetry.space_group_name_H-M   'P 1'
#
loop_
_entity.id
_entity.type
_entity.pdbx_description
1 polymer ?
#
loop_
_entity_poly.entity_id
_entity_poly.type
_entity_poly.pdbx_seq_one_letter_code
_entity_poly.pdbx_strand_id
1 'polypeptide(L)'
;MPATPLTTPRPAIFLDRDDTINRNADLPQDAWEGVRWGDLLKPEFALLVPGVREALIALKDAGYALVVITNQGGVARAGGTMRDVDACNDRMRQLLAHSEHDDERVLFDEPLIDCWYSCPFHPKTGVLTHLAVEHEWRKPHCGMITTACAELNIDPARSWMVGDKQRDLDAAIAAGVPESQTIRVAHDSPVRDLAHAARLILELEEDPKPDAPVSSATLHPIDPYAHPLSDDRVRRTVESAASAIAERTGIKLIELDTTDSAVTATLATHKLGALAFMAELRRTTNRWHRAHTGKDLWPSANDPLT
;
A
#
# COMPACT_ATOMS: atom_id res chain seq x y z
N MET A 1 -13.38 25.11 28.15
CA MET A 1 -12.13 24.55 27.56
C MET A 1 -11.59 23.53 28.55
N PRO A 2 -11.16 22.34 28.11
CA PRO A 2 -10.20 22.21 27.02
C PRO A 2 -10.82 21.73 25.72
N ALA A 3 -10.31 22.24 24.61
CA ALA A 3 -10.49 21.62 23.31
C ALA A 3 -9.79 20.25 23.36
N THR A 4 -10.53 19.20 23.02
CA THR A 4 -9.97 17.88 22.70
C THR A 4 -8.86 18.08 21.66
N PRO A 5 -7.67 17.47 21.80
CA PRO A 5 -6.72 17.51 20.70
C PRO A 5 -7.40 16.85 19.52
N LEU A 6 -7.58 17.60 18.42
CA LEU A 6 -7.94 17.01 17.14
C LEU A 6 -6.77 16.09 16.79
N THR A 7 -6.90 14.80 17.09
CA THR A 7 -5.92 13.82 16.67
C THR A 7 -5.97 13.82 15.14
N THR A 8 -4.83 14.10 14.53
CA THR A 8 -4.70 14.02 13.08
C THR A 8 -5.10 12.62 12.65
N PRO A 9 -6.01 12.47 11.67
CA PRO A 9 -6.40 11.16 11.18
C PRO A 9 -5.16 10.34 10.80
N ARG A 10 -5.09 9.10 11.31
CA ARG A 10 -3.95 8.21 11.09
C ARG A 10 -4.19 7.31 9.88
N PRO A 11 -3.15 6.88 9.15
CA PRO A 11 -3.32 5.91 8.08
C PRO A 11 -3.62 4.51 8.64
N ALA A 12 -4.15 3.63 7.80
CA ALA A 12 -4.42 2.24 8.12
C ALA A 12 -3.97 1.27 7.02
N ILE A 13 -3.80 0.01 7.39
CA ILE A 13 -3.76 -1.12 6.46
C ILE A 13 -5.07 -1.89 6.64
N PHE A 14 -5.91 -1.85 5.62
CA PHE A 14 -7.08 -2.71 5.51
C PHE A 14 -6.65 -4.08 4.96
N LEU A 15 -7.08 -5.14 5.62
CA LEU A 15 -6.62 -6.50 5.36
C LEU A 15 -7.82 -7.41 5.10
N ASP A 16 -7.82 -8.17 4.01
CA ASP A 16 -8.67 -9.38 3.99
C ASP A 16 -8.13 -10.41 4.99
N ARG A 17 -9.00 -11.36 5.35
CA ARG A 17 -8.67 -12.43 6.31
C ARG A 17 -8.17 -13.67 5.59
N ASP A 18 -9.08 -14.31 4.86
CA ASP A 18 -8.86 -15.60 4.21
C ASP A 18 -7.92 -15.46 3.00
N ASP A 19 -6.90 -16.31 2.92
CA ASP A 19 -5.80 -16.29 1.94
C ASP A 19 -4.96 -14.99 1.94
N THR A 20 -5.08 -14.17 2.99
CA THR A 20 -4.26 -12.95 3.20
C THR A 20 -3.54 -12.99 4.56
N ILE A 21 -4.28 -13.15 5.67
CA ILE A 21 -3.72 -13.35 7.02
C ILE A 21 -3.65 -14.83 7.36
N ASN A 22 -4.74 -15.58 7.11
CA ASN A 22 -4.75 -17.04 7.23
C ASN A 22 -4.78 -17.71 5.87
N ARG A 23 -4.37 -18.98 5.85
CA ARG A 23 -4.66 -19.90 4.76
C ARG A 23 -6.13 -20.31 4.80
N ASN A 24 -6.73 -20.44 3.63
CA ASN A 24 -8.08 -20.97 3.48
C ASN A 24 -8.19 -21.90 2.28
N ALA A 25 -7.82 -21.47 1.06
CA ALA A 25 -8.08 -22.25 -0.15
C ALA A 25 -7.37 -23.62 -0.21
N ASP A 26 -6.24 -23.78 0.48
CA ASP A 26 -5.41 -24.99 0.48
C ASP A 26 -5.60 -25.86 1.75
N LEU A 27 -6.61 -25.57 2.58
CA LEU A 27 -6.90 -26.36 3.77
C LEU A 27 -7.32 -27.81 3.41
N PRO A 28 -7.21 -28.76 4.35
CA PRO A 28 -7.69 -30.13 4.14
C PRO A 28 -9.23 -30.20 4.06
N GLN A 29 -9.75 -31.26 3.42
CA GLN A 29 -11.19 -31.39 3.09
C GLN A 29 -12.12 -31.35 4.32
N ASP A 30 -11.64 -31.84 5.46
CA ASP A 30 -12.32 -31.84 6.77
C ASP A 30 -12.58 -30.43 7.32
N ALA A 31 -11.78 -29.44 6.93
CA ALA A 31 -12.01 -28.03 7.25
C ALA A 31 -13.39 -27.55 6.75
N TRP A 32 -13.92 -28.15 5.68
CA TRP A 32 -15.21 -27.79 5.10
C TRP A 32 -16.28 -28.85 5.26
N GLU A 33 -16.06 -29.89 6.07
CA GLU A 33 -17.11 -30.86 6.35
C GLU A 33 -18.30 -30.16 7.02
N GLY A 34 -19.48 -30.26 6.40
CA GLY A 34 -20.72 -29.62 6.83
C GLY A 34 -20.91 -28.19 6.34
N VAL A 35 -19.95 -27.60 5.62
CA VAL A 35 -20.01 -26.22 5.12
C VAL A 35 -19.55 -26.13 3.67
N ARG A 36 -19.66 -24.95 3.05
CA ARG A 36 -19.18 -24.75 1.68
C ARG A 36 -17.65 -24.61 1.68
N TRP A 37 -17.00 -25.15 0.65
CA TRP A 37 -15.57 -24.90 0.43
C TRP A 37 -15.28 -23.38 0.44
N GLY A 38 -14.27 -23.00 1.21
CA GLY A 38 -13.86 -21.61 1.47
C GLY A 38 -14.56 -20.93 2.66
N ASP A 39 -15.55 -21.57 3.31
CA ASP A 39 -16.15 -21.04 4.54
C ASP A 39 -15.43 -21.57 5.79
N LEU A 40 -14.40 -20.85 6.24
CA LEU A 40 -13.68 -21.20 7.46
C LEU A 40 -14.52 -20.86 8.71
N LEU A 41 -15.15 -21.89 9.28
CA LEU A 41 -16.02 -21.80 10.47
C LEU A 41 -15.53 -22.71 11.62
N LYS A 42 -14.38 -23.36 11.46
CA LYS A 42 -13.79 -24.28 12.44
C LYS A 42 -12.43 -23.72 12.89
N PRO A 43 -12.30 -23.22 14.13
CA PRO A 43 -11.09 -22.54 14.58
C PRO A 43 -9.85 -23.44 14.56
N GLU A 44 -9.99 -24.75 14.76
CA GLU A 44 -8.88 -25.70 14.73
C GLU A 44 -8.12 -25.75 13.39
N PHE A 45 -8.73 -25.31 12.30
CA PHE A 45 -8.09 -25.23 10.97
C PHE A 45 -7.50 -23.84 10.67
N ALA A 46 -7.59 -22.88 11.59
CA ALA A 46 -6.96 -21.58 11.41
C ALA A 46 -5.43 -21.72 11.41
N LEU A 47 -4.81 -21.40 10.27
CA LEU A 47 -3.37 -21.45 10.06
C LEU A 47 -2.92 -20.13 9.43
N LEU A 48 -1.91 -19.49 10.01
CA LEU A 48 -1.38 -18.23 9.48
C LEU A 48 -0.66 -18.45 8.15
N VAL A 49 -0.71 -17.45 7.28
CA VAL A 49 0.24 -17.35 6.17
C VAL A 49 1.64 -17.09 6.77
N PRO A 50 2.72 -17.72 6.27
CA PRO A 50 4.07 -17.53 6.82
C PRO A 50 4.50 -16.05 6.84
N GLY A 51 5.12 -15.61 7.94
CA GLY A 51 5.65 -14.25 8.08
C GLY A 51 4.60 -13.15 8.31
N VAL A 52 3.31 -13.49 8.40
CA VAL A 52 2.22 -12.52 8.62
C VAL A 52 2.41 -11.77 9.93
N ARG A 53 2.80 -12.45 11.01
CA ARG A 53 2.95 -11.83 12.32
C ARG A 53 3.99 -10.71 12.28
N GLU A 54 5.17 -11.00 11.75
CA GLU A 54 6.27 -10.05 11.64
C GLU A 54 5.91 -8.88 10.72
N ALA A 55 5.19 -9.16 9.63
CA ALA A 55 4.70 -8.15 8.71
C ALA A 55 3.73 -7.18 9.38
N LEU A 56 2.78 -7.69 10.16
CA LEU A 56 1.82 -6.87 10.91
C LEU A 56 2.51 -6.04 11.98
N ILE A 57 3.47 -6.60 12.72
CA ILE A 57 4.26 -5.84 13.72
C ILE A 57 4.96 -4.67 13.03
N ALA A 58 5.67 -4.92 11.91
CA ALA A 58 6.39 -3.87 11.19
C ALA A 58 5.46 -2.76 10.67
N LEU A 59 4.27 -3.11 10.19
CA LEU A 59 3.26 -2.13 9.77
C LEU A 59 2.71 -1.33 10.96
N LYS A 60 2.46 -1.98 12.10
CA LYS A 60 1.99 -1.30 13.31
C LYS A 60 3.05 -0.34 13.86
N ASP A 61 4.31 -0.76 13.89
CA ASP A 61 5.46 0.06 14.30
C ASP A 61 5.66 1.27 13.39
N ALA A 62 5.29 1.17 12.10
CA ALA A 62 5.28 2.28 11.16
C ALA A 62 4.10 3.26 11.35
N GLY A 63 3.24 3.03 12.35
CA GLY A 63 2.17 3.95 12.74
C GLY A 63 0.82 3.71 12.07
N TYR A 64 0.66 2.61 11.33
CA TYR A 64 -0.63 2.24 10.76
C TYR A 64 -1.58 1.63 11.80
N ALA A 65 -2.86 1.96 11.68
CA ALA A 65 -3.92 1.11 12.24
C ALA A 65 -4.00 -0.19 11.41
N LEU A 66 -4.19 -1.33 12.06
CA LEU A 66 -4.41 -2.61 11.38
C LEU A 66 -5.87 -3.03 11.49
N VAL A 67 -6.57 -3.10 10.36
CA VAL A 67 -8.01 -3.36 10.34
C VAL A 67 -8.33 -4.53 9.42
N VAL A 68 -8.93 -5.58 9.99
CA VAL A 68 -9.39 -6.74 9.21
C VAL A 68 -10.81 -6.51 8.72
N ILE A 69 -11.04 -6.72 7.42
CA ILE A 69 -12.35 -6.61 6.77
C ILE A 69 -12.64 -7.87 5.94
N THR A 70 -13.59 -8.70 6.38
CA THR A 70 -13.81 -10.02 5.78
C THR A 70 -15.26 -10.35 5.44
N ASN A 71 -15.48 -11.04 4.31
CA ASN A 71 -16.77 -11.55 3.89
C ASN A 71 -16.97 -12.99 4.41
N GLN A 72 -17.82 -13.18 5.42
CA GLN A 72 -18.11 -14.47 6.06
C GLN A 72 -19.49 -15.02 5.67
N GLY A 73 -19.66 -15.23 4.35
CA GLY A 73 -20.94 -15.65 3.76
C GLY A 73 -21.42 -17.05 4.16
N GLY A 74 -20.58 -17.86 4.80
CA GLY A 74 -20.95 -19.15 5.38
C GLY A 74 -22.09 -19.05 6.40
N VAL A 75 -22.19 -17.91 7.10
CA VAL A 75 -23.30 -17.63 8.03
C VAL A 75 -24.62 -17.53 7.27
N ALA A 76 -24.71 -16.70 6.21
CA ALA A 76 -25.91 -16.62 5.38
C ALA A 76 -26.28 -17.96 4.72
N ARG A 77 -25.30 -18.83 4.47
CA ARG A 77 -25.49 -20.19 3.94
C ARG A 77 -25.93 -21.23 4.98
N ALA A 78 -26.16 -20.82 6.23
CA ALA A 78 -26.48 -21.72 7.34
C ALA A 78 -25.39 -22.79 7.61
N GLY A 79 -24.13 -22.52 7.20
CA GLY A 79 -22.99 -23.38 7.54
C GLY A 79 -22.51 -23.19 8.98
N GLY A 80 -22.87 -22.07 9.61
CA GLY A 80 -22.51 -21.74 10.98
C GLY A 80 -23.11 -20.40 11.39
N THR A 81 -22.58 -19.84 12.48
CA THR A 81 -23.06 -18.62 13.11
C THR A 81 -21.95 -17.57 13.19
N MET A 82 -22.32 -16.34 13.56
CA MET A 82 -21.31 -15.32 13.86
C MET A 82 -20.40 -15.72 15.03
N ARG A 83 -20.85 -16.57 15.96
CA ARG A 83 -19.99 -17.06 17.05
C ARG A 83 -18.87 -17.96 16.53
N ASP A 84 -19.12 -18.72 15.47
CA ASP A 84 -18.10 -19.57 14.85
C ASP A 84 -17.07 -18.72 14.10
N VAL A 85 -17.53 -17.66 13.44
CA VAL A 85 -16.65 -16.63 12.85
C VAL A 85 -15.79 -15.96 13.93
N ASP A 86 -16.39 -15.56 15.05
CA ASP A 86 -15.70 -14.94 16.17
C ASP A 86 -14.68 -15.90 16.79
N ALA A 87 -15.01 -17.19 16.93
CA ALA A 87 -14.08 -18.21 17.40
C ALA A 87 -12.87 -18.39 16.48
N CYS A 88 -13.07 -18.37 15.15
CA CYS A 88 -11.97 -18.36 14.19
C CYS A 88 -11.10 -17.09 14.34
N ASN A 89 -11.73 -15.92 14.48
CA ASN A 89 -11.01 -14.66 14.68
C ASN A 89 -10.23 -14.64 16.01
N ASP A 90 -10.78 -15.21 17.08
CA ASP A 90 -10.10 -15.37 18.38
C ASP A 90 -8.91 -16.31 18.28
N ARG A 91 -9.06 -17.42 17.54
CA ARG A 91 -7.94 -18.32 17.28
C ARG A 91 -6.83 -17.60 16.51
N MET A 92 -7.18 -16.78 15.52
CA MET A 92 -6.21 -15.96 14.79
C MET A 92 -5.49 -14.97 15.70
N ARG A 93 -6.20 -14.30 16.62
CA ARG A 93 -5.60 -13.42 17.63
C ARG A 93 -4.60 -14.17 18.52
N GLN A 94 -4.95 -15.39 18.95
CA GLN A 94 -4.05 -16.24 19.75
C GLN A 94 -2.80 -16.62 18.96
N LEU A 95 -2.95 -17.00 17.69
CA LEU A 95 -1.81 -17.35 16.83
C LEU A 95 -0.89 -16.14 16.60
N LEU A 96 -1.45 -14.95 16.40
CA LEU A 96 -0.67 -13.71 16.24
C LEU A 96 0.04 -13.27 17.52
N ALA A 97 -0.47 -13.65 18.69
CA ALA A 97 0.14 -13.34 19.99
C ALA A 97 1.35 -14.22 20.32
N HIS A 98 1.55 -15.35 19.64
CA HIS A 98 2.62 -16.30 19.92
C HIS A 98 3.62 -16.36 18.76
N SER A 99 4.92 -16.30 19.07
CA SER A 99 5.96 -16.64 18.08
C SER A 99 6.04 -18.17 18.00
N GLU A 100 6.21 -18.74 16.80
CA GLU A 100 6.44 -20.19 16.63
C GLU A 100 7.81 -20.64 17.19
N HIS A 101 8.69 -19.68 17.52
CA HIS A 101 10.11 -19.92 17.81
C HIS A 101 10.52 -19.63 19.26
N ASP A 102 9.63 -19.08 20.10
CA ASP A 102 9.93 -18.76 21.49
C ASP A 102 8.87 -19.35 22.44
N ASP A 103 9.34 -19.96 23.53
CA ASP A 103 8.51 -20.27 24.70
C ASP A 103 7.98 -18.99 25.40
N GLU A 104 8.43 -17.81 24.96
CA GLU A 104 7.96 -16.52 25.43
C GLU A 104 6.73 -16.03 24.66
N ARG A 105 5.64 -15.82 25.40
CA ARG A 105 4.53 -14.99 24.94
C ARG A 105 5.02 -13.55 24.85
N VAL A 106 5.13 -13.02 23.64
CA VAL A 106 5.20 -11.55 23.47
C VAL A 106 3.82 -11.02 23.86
N LEU A 107 3.70 -10.53 25.08
CA LEU A 107 2.53 -9.80 25.53
C LEU A 107 2.63 -8.40 24.94
N PHE A 108 1.83 -8.13 23.91
CA PHE A 108 1.59 -6.76 23.51
C PHE A 108 0.71 -6.09 24.58
N ASP A 109 1.04 -4.87 24.99
CA ASP A 109 0.19 -4.06 25.87
C ASP A 109 -1.15 -3.74 25.19
N GLU A 110 -1.19 -3.77 23.85
CA GLU A 110 -2.36 -3.55 23.01
C GLU A 110 -2.49 -4.64 21.93
N PRO A 111 -3.71 -4.99 21.47
CA PRO A 111 -3.88 -6.00 20.44
C PRO A 111 -3.15 -5.61 19.13
N LEU A 112 -2.48 -6.59 18.49
CA LEU A 112 -1.77 -6.35 17.23
C LEU A 112 -2.71 -5.84 16.14
N ILE A 113 -3.88 -6.45 15.98
CA ILE A 113 -4.95 -5.94 15.11
C ILE A 113 -5.88 -5.02 15.90
N ASP A 114 -6.07 -3.80 15.44
CA ASP A 114 -6.90 -2.78 16.08
C ASP A 114 -8.40 -3.15 16.04
N CYS A 115 -8.90 -3.63 14.89
CA CYS A 115 -10.31 -3.99 14.71
C CYS A 115 -10.54 -5.12 13.70
N TRP A 116 -11.65 -5.83 13.87
CA TRP A 116 -12.13 -6.88 12.96
C TRP A 116 -13.58 -6.62 12.57
N TYR A 117 -13.85 -6.49 11.28
CA TYR A 117 -15.18 -6.38 10.72
C TYR A 117 -15.49 -7.59 9.85
N SER A 118 -16.62 -8.25 10.12
CA SER A 118 -17.04 -9.48 9.44
C SER A 118 -18.45 -9.31 8.88
N CYS A 119 -18.60 -9.46 7.57
CA CYS A 119 -19.89 -9.38 6.89
C CYS A 119 -20.53 -10.77 6.73
N PRO A 120 -21.65 -11.10 7.40
CA PRO A 120 -22.31 -12.40 7.28
C PRO A 120 -23.18 -12.53 6.02
N PHE A 121 -23.56 -11.42 5.40
CA PHE A 121 -24.55 -11.36 4.32
C PHE A 121 -24.06 -12.02 3.03
N HIS A 122 -24.96 -12.67 2.30
CA HIS A 122 -24.67 -13.19 0.97
C HIS A 122 -25.92 -13.22 0.06
N PRO A 123 -26.04 -12.30 -0.92
CA PRO A 123 -27.26 -12.14 -1.73
C PRO A 123 -27.54 -13.35 -2.64
N LYS A 124 -26.50 -13.94 -3.24
CA LYS A 124 -26.67 -14.96 -4.29
C LYS A 124 -26.81 -16.40 -3.80
N THR A 125 -26.23 -16.72 -2.64
CA THR A 125 -26.14 -18.12 -2.15
C THR A 125 -26.62 -18.27 -0.72
N GLY A 126 -26.98 -17.18 -0.04
CA GLY A 126 -27.56 -17.25 1.30
C GLY A 126 -28.91 -17.97 1.28
N VAL A 127 -29.13 -18.82 2.28
CA VAL A 127 -30.39 -19.54 2.49
C VAL A 127 -31.15 -18.98 3.69
N LEU A 128 -30.46 -18.32 4.61
CA LEU A 128 -31.08 -17.55 5.69
C LEU A 128 -31.61 -16.24 5.11
N THR A 129 -32.93 -16.14 4.96
CA THR A 129 -33.61 -15.03 4.25
C THR A 129 -33.23 -13.65 4.76
N HIS A 130 -33.04 -13.49 6.08
CA HIS A 130 -32.62 -12.22 6.69
C HIS A 130 -31.16 -11.84 6.44
N LEU A 131 -30.32 -12.77 5.95
CA LEU A 131 -28.92 -12.54 5.56
C LEU A 131 -28.68 -12.72 4.05
N ALA A 132 -29.67 -13.19 3.29
CA ALA A 132 -29.61 -13.42 1.86
C ALA A 132 -29.94 -12.14 1.07
N VAL A 133 -29.29 -11.04 1.42
CA VAL A 133 -29.54 -9.70 0.85
C VAL A 133 -28.24 -9.06 0.37
N GLU A 134 -28.36 -8.09 -0.54
CA GLU A 134 -27.26 -7.18 -0.85
C GLU A 134 -27.05 -6.27 0.36
N HIS A 135 -25.80 -6.12 0.82
CA HIS A 135 -25.49 -5.37 2.03
C HIS A 135 -24.23 -4.54 1.82
N GLU A 136 -24.24 -3.30 2.28
CA GLU A 136 -23.13 -2.34 2.13
C GLU A 136 -21.80 -2.80 2.76
N TRP A 137 -21.86 -3.70 3.74
CA TRP A 137 -20.65 -4.30 4.32
C TRP A 137 -20.05 -5.41 3.46
N ARG A 138 -20.79 -5.99 2.50
CA ARG A 138 -20.29 -7.10 1.71
C ARG A 138 -19.40 -6.58 0.59
N LYS A 139 -18.10 -6.88 0.64
CA LYS A 139 -17.16 -6.56 -0.46
C LYS A 139 -17.71 -7.12 -1.79
N PRO A 140 -17.77 -6.32 -2.88
CA PRO A 140 -16.99 -5.11 -3.14
C PRO A 140 -17.53 -3.78 -2.60
N HIS A 141 -18.60 -3.78 -1.79
CA HIS A 141 -19.02 -2.54 -1.12
C HIS A 141 -18.04 -2.14 -0.01
N CYS A 142 -17.95 -0.83 0.24
CA CYS A 142 -16.96 -0.23 1.14
C CYS A 142 -17.40 -0.09 2.60
N GLY A 143 -18.59 -0.58 2.98
CA GLY A 143 -19.22 -0.27 4.28
C GLY A 143 -18.39 -0.66 5.50
N MET A 144 -17.63 -1.77 5.45
CA MET A 144 -16.74 -2.14 6.56
C MET A 144 -15.56 -1.15 6.69
N ILE A 145 -15.01 -0.67 5.57
CA ILE A 145 -13.89 0.27 5.55
C ILE A 145 -14.35 1.65 6.02
N THR A 146 -15.48 2.15 5.51
CA THR A 146 -16.02 3.46 5.91
C THR A 146 -16.42 3.48 7.39
N THR A 147 -16.97 2.37 7.91
CA THR A 147 -17.23 2.20 9.35
C THR A 147 -15.93 2.29 10.15
N ALA A 148 -14.89 1.55 9.76
CA ALA A 148 -13.59 1.60 10.41
C ALA A 148 -12.97 3.01 10.39
N CYS A 149 -13.07 3.73 9.26
CA CYS A 149 -12.57 5.09 9.16
C CYS A 149 -13.24 6.04 10.15
N ALA A 150 -14.56 5.94 10.31
CA ALA A 150 -15.30 6.76 11.25
C ALA A 150 -14.98 6.41 12.71
N GLU A 151 -14.92 5.12 13.05
CA GLU A 151 -14.70 4.66 14.43
C GLU A 151 -13.27 4.88 14.92
N LEU A 152 -12.28 4.74 14.03
CA LEU A 152 -10.85 4.80 14.38
C LEU A 152 -10.16 6.10 13.95
N ASN A 153 -10.91 7.08 13.41
CA ASN A 153 -10.39 8.33 12.87
C ASN A 153 -9.26 8.09 11.85
N ILE A 154 -9.53 7.26 10.83
CA ILE A 154 -8.56 6.89 9.79
C ILE A 154 -8.70 7.80 8.56
N ASP A 155 -7.57 8.16 7.96
CA ASP A 155 -7.52 8.80 6.64
C ASP A 155 -7.41 7.75 5.52
N PRO A 156 -8.47 7.50 4.73
CA PRO A 156 -8.42 6.52 3.65
C PRO A 156 -7.44 6.92 2.53
N ALA A 157 -7.16 8.21 2.33
CA ALA A 157 -6.26 8.67 1.25
C ALA A 157 -4.78 8.33 1.51
N ARG A 158 -4.44 7.99 2.75
CA ARG A 158 -3.11 7.58 3.20
C ARG A 158 -3.08 6.11 3.64
N SER A 159 -4.15 5.36 3.36
CA SER A 159 -4.32 3.99 3.82
C SER A 159 -4.15 3.01 2.68
N TRP A 160 -3.76 1.78 3.02
CA TRP A 160 -3.55 0.72 2.04
C TRP A 160 -4.62 -0.36 2.16
N MET A 161 -4.83 -1.10 1.06
CA MET A 161 -5.59 -2.36 1.07
C MET A 161 -4.71 -3.51 0.63
N VAL A 162 -4.74 -4.61 1.39
CA VAL A 162 -4.12 -5.87 1.00
C VAL A 162 -5.17 -6.98 1.06
N GLY A 163 -5.38 -7.67 -0.06
CA GLY A 163 -6.34 -8.78 -0.16
C GLY A 163 -6.05 -9.70 -1.34
N ASP A 164 -6.67 -10.86 -1.39
CA ASP A 164 -6.40 -11.87 -2.43
C ASP A 164 -7.38 -11.78 -3.61
N LYS A 165 -8.56 -11.17 -3.43
CA LYS A 165 -9.59 -11.04 -4.45
C LYS A 165 -9.72 -9.61 -4.96
N GLN A 166 -10.13 -9.46 -6.22
CA GLN A 166 -10.41 -8.14 -6.82
C GLN A 166 -11.42 -7.31 -6.01
N ARG A 167 -12.44 -7.97 -5.43
CA ARG A 167 -13.47 -7.32 -4.60
C ARG A 167 -12.90 -6.56 -3.39
N ASP A 168 -11.70 -6.92 -2.94
CA ASP A 168 -11.04 -6.30 -1.80
C ASP A 168 -10.52 -4.92 -2.19
N LEU A 169 -9.85 -4.84 -3.35
CA LEU A 169 -9.36 -3.61 -3.96
C LEU A 169 -10.53 -2.70 -4.33
N ASP A 170 -11.57 -3.25 -4.93
CA ASP A 170 -12.77 -2.49 -5.34
C ASP A 170 -13.45 -1.81 -4.13
N ALA A 171 -13.55 -2.53 -3.00
CA ALA A 171 -14.09 -1.99 -1.76
C ALA A 171 -13.24 -0.84 -1.20
N ALA A 172 -11.91 -0.98 -1.25
CA ALA A 172 -11.00 0.05 -0.79
C ALA A 172 -11.05 1.32 -1.65
N ILE A 173 -11.03 1.16 -2.97
CA ILE A 173 -11.14 2.27 -3.92
C ILE A 173 -12.45 3.02 -3.72
N ALA A 174 -13.57 2.29 -3.54
CA ALA A 174 -14.87 2.89 -3.23
C ALA A 174 -14.91 3.61 -1.86
N ALA A 175 -14.00 3.29 -0.94
CA ALA A 175 -13.85 3.96 0.35
C ALA A 175 -12.93 5.20 0.31
N GLY A 176 -12.28 5.47 -0.83
CA GLY A 176 -11.32 6.58 -0.99
C GLY A 176 -9.85 6.20 -0.80
N VAL A 177 -9.53 4.90 -0.71
CA VAL A 177 -8.14 4.43 -0.80
C VAL A 177 -7.65 4.61 -2.24
N PRO A 178 -6.47 5.22 -2.48
CA PRO A 178 -5.94 5.37 -3.83
C PRO A 178 -5.72 4.01 -4.49
N GLU A 179 -6.04 3.88 -5.78
CA GLU A 179 -5.84 2.62 -6.53
C GLU A 179 -4.38 2.14 -6.46
N SER A 180 -3.41 3.07 -6.47
CA SER A 180 -1.98 2.78 -6.30
C SER A 180 -1.59 2.26 -4.91
N GLN A 181 -2.48 2.36 -3.93
CA GLN A 181 -2.31 1.87 -2.56
C GLN A 181 -3.12 0.57 -2.30
N THR A 182 -3.53 -0.11 -3.37
CA THR A 182 -4.20 -1.40 -3.30
C THR A 182 -3.29 -2.51 -3.83
N ILE A 183 -3.12 -3.57 -3.06
CA ILE A 183 -2.20 -4.67 -3.35
C ILE A 183 -2.99 -5.98 -3.36
N ARG A 184 -2.95 -6.67 -4.50
CA ARG A 184 -3.47 -8.04 -4.60
C ARG A 184 -2.38 -9.05 -4.33
N VAL A 185 -2.56 -9.85 -3.28
CA VAL A 185 -1.65 -10.95 -2.93
C VAL A 185 -2.15 -12.26 -3.52
N ALA A 186 -1.24 -13.06 -4.09
CA ALA A 186 -1.49 -14.44 -4.47
C ALA A 186 -0.15 -15.16 -4.66
N HIS A 187 -0.08 -16.46 -4.38
CA HIS A 187 1.17 -17.22 -4.49
C HIS A 187 1.85 -17.11 -5.87
N ASP A 188 1.07 -16.97 -6.95
CA ASP A 188 1.50 -16.83 -8.35
C ASP A 188 1.51 -15.37 -8.85
N SER A 189 1.31 -14.39 -7.97
CA SER A 189 1.35 -12.95 -8.26
C SER A 189 2.74 -12.35 -7.98
N PRO A 190 3.11 -11.22 -8.61
CA PRO A 190 4.30 -10.47 -8.25
C PRO A 190 4.41 -10.17 -6.75
N VAL A 191 3.27 -9.95 -6.08
CA VAL A 191 3.20 -9.87 -4.62
C VAL A 191 2.57 -11.16 -4.08
N ARG A 192 3.40 -11.95 -3.38
CA ARG A 192 3.10 -13.36 -3.09
C ARG A 192 2.18 -13.54 -1.89
N ASP A 193 2.37 -12.70 -0.88
CA ASP A 193 1.79 -12.81 0.45
C ASP A 193 1.82 -11.44 1.14
N LEU A 194 1.19 -11.37 2.32
CA LEU A 194 1.15 -10.15 3.12
C LEU A 194 2.55 -9.70 3.57
N ALA A 195 3.49 -10.62 3.81
CA ALA A 195 4.85 -10.26 4.19
C ALA A 195 5.61 -9.54 3.06
N HIS A 196 5.40 -9.94 1.82
CA HIS A 196 5.90 -9.22 0.65
C HIS A 196 5.19 -7.86 0.50
N ALA A 197 3.87 -7.81 0.65
CA ALA A 197 3.12 -6.56 0.58
C ALA A 197 3.60 -5.54 1.63
N ALA A 198 3.79 -5.97 2.87
CA ALA A 198 4.26 -5.12 3.97
C ALA A 198 5.64 -4.50 3.66
N ARG A 199 6.58 -5.29 3.13
CA ARG A 199 7.88 -4.75 2.70
C ARG A 199 7.74 -3.65 1.66
N LEU A 200 6.90 -3.84 0.64
CA LEU A 200 6.66 -2.84 -0.40
C LEU A 200 6.03 -1.56 0.17
N ILE A 201 5.05 -1.70 1.06
CA ILE A 201 4.39 -0.56 1.71
C ILE A 201 5.41 0.24 2.51
N LEU A 202 6.21 -0.43 3.34
CA LEU A 202 7.23 0.22 4.18
C LEU A 202 8.34 0.86 3.32
N GLU A 203 8.75 0.22 2.22
CA GLU A 203 9.70 0.79 1.26
C GLU A 203 9.16 2.05 0.56
N LEU A 204 7.84 2.15 0.37
CA LEU A 204 7.19 3.29 -0.29
C LEU A 204 6.88 4.45 0.67
N GLU A 205 6.73 4.17 1.96
CA GLU A 205 6.40 5.16 3.00
C GLU A 205 7.61 5.64 3.81
N GLU A 206 8.76 5.02 3.60
CA GLU A 206 10.03 5.63 3.94
C GLU A 206 10.24 6.91 3.11
N ASP A 207 9.83 8.05 3.69
CA ASP A 207 10.52 9.33 3.48
C ASP A 207 12.02 9.02 3.59
N PRO A 208 12.86 9.39 2.59
CA PRO A 208 14.18 8.81 2.44
C PRO A 208 14.93 8.89 3.77
N LYS A 209 15.22 7.72 4.34
CA LYS A 209 15.97 7.57 5.60
C LYS A 209 17.16 8.53 5.58
N PRO A 210 17.65 9.00 6.73
CA PRO A 210 18.93 9.72 6.81
C PRO A 210 20.09 9.00 6.09
N ASP A 211 19.95 7.69 5.84
CA ASP A 211 20.86 6.82 5.08
C ASP A 211 20.33 6.35 3.70
N ALA A 212 19.28 6.97 3.15
CA ALA A 212 18.89 6.70 1.77
C ALA A 212 20.12 6.95 0.87
N PRO A 213 20.48 6.02 -0.03
CA PRO A 213 21.66 6.18 -0.86
C PRO A 213 21.54 7.52 -1.58
N VAL A 214 22.51 8.41 -1.37
CA VAL A 214 22.56 9.68 -2.06
C VAL A 214 23.21 9.43 -3.41
N SER A 215 22.47 9.71 -4.48
CA SER A 215 22.99 9.59 -5.84
C SER A 215 22.91 10.94 -6.52
N SER A 216 23.97 11.27 -7.27
CA SER A 216 23.98 12.42 -8.16
C SER A 216 23.85 11.95 -9.60
N ALA A 217 23.17 12.77 -10.40
CA ALA A 217 23.09 12.59 -11.85
C ALA A 217 23.12 13.96 -12.53
N THR A 218 23.78 14.01 -13.69
CA THR A 218 24.08 15.26 -14.39
C THR A 218 23.49 15.22 -15.79
N LEU A 219 22.88 16.32 -16.21
CA LEU A 219 22.51 16.56 -17.61
C LEU A 219 23.44 17.62 -18.20
N HIS A 220 23.93 17.33 -19.40
CA HIS A 220 24.70 18.26 -20.22
C HIS A 220 23.85 18.71 -21.40
N PRO A 221 23.80 20.01 -21.73
CA PRO A 221 23.15 20.49 -22.93
C PRO A 221 23.76 19.88 -24.19
N ILE A 222 22.99 19.84 -25.28
CA ILE A 222 23.48 19.34 -26.59
C ILE A 222 24.74 20.09 -27.05
N ASP A 223 24.79 21.40 -26.82
CA ASP A 223 25.98 22.22 -27.04
C ASP A 223 26.34 22.95 -25.73
N PRO A 224 27.29 22.39 -24.95
CA PRO A 224 27.72 22.99 -23.68
C PRO A 224 28.42 24.35 -23.85
N TYR A 225 28.99 24.64 -25.03
CA TYR A 225 29.70 25.90 -25.30
C TYR A 225 28.76 27.04 -25.72
N ALA A 226 27.52 26.71 -26.10
CA ALA A 226 26.47 27.69 -26.31
C ALA A 226 25.92 28.28 -25.00
N HIS A 227 26.33 27.72 -23.85
CA HIS A 227 25.94 28.15 -22.51
C HIS A 227 24.44 28.43 -22.36
N PRO A 228 23.53 27.53 -22.79
CA PRO A 228 22.09 27.81 -22.82
C PRO A 228 21.49 28.06 -21.43
N LEU A 229 22.18 27.62 -20.36
CA LEU A 229 21.78 27.85 -18.97
C LEU A 229 22.24 29.21 -18.41
N SER A 230 22.99 30.00 -19.20
CA SER A 230 23.26 31.41 -18.89
C SER A 230 22.02 32.30 -19.10
N ASP A 231 21.04 31.82 -19.87
CA ASP A 231 19.73 32.48 -20.00
C ASP A 231 18.89 32.19 -18.74
N ASP A 232 18.59 33.24 -17.98
CA ASP A 232 17.81 33.20 -16.73
C ASP A 232 16.46 32.48 -16.90
N ARG A 233 15.79 32.64 -18.04
CA ARG A 233 14.48 32.03 -18.29
C ARG A 233 14.64 30.52 -18.49
N VAL A 234 15.65 30.09 -19.21
CA VAL A 234 15.95 28.67 -19.41
C VAL A 234 16.32 28.04 -18.06
N ARG A 235 17.26 28.65 -17.34
CA ARG A 235 17.70 28.21 -16.00
C ARG A 235 16.54 28.02 -15.03
N ARG A 236 15.72 29.06 -14.82
CA ARG A 236 14.57 29.00 -13.90
C ARG A 236 13.55 27.96 -14.30
N THR A 237 13.36 27.73 -15.60
CA THR A 237 12.44 26.70 -16.09
C THR A 237 12.94 25.30 -15.73
N VAL A 238 14.24 25.06 -15.87
CA VAL A 238 14.84 23.77 -15.49
C VAL A 238 14.75 23.56 -13.98
N GLU A 239 15.10 24.56 -13.17
CA GLU A 239 15.02 24.49 -11.71
C GLU A 239 13.58 24.27 -11.20
N SER A 240 12.61 24.96 -11.80
CA SER A 240 11.19 24.80 -11.47
C SER A 240 10.68 23.42 -11.85
N ALA A 241 11.09 22.90 -13.02
CA ALA A 241 10.72 21.56 -13.46
C ALA A 241 11.32 20.48 -12.54
N ALA A 242 12.58 20.64 -12.12
CA ALA A 242 13.23 19.72 -11.18
C ALA A 242 12.49 19.69 -9.83
N SER A 243 12.11 20.85 -9.31
CA SER A 243 11.34 20.97 -8.06
C SER A 243 9.97 20.31 -8.18
N ALA A 244 9.24 20.56 -9.26
CA ALA A 244 7.92 19.97 -9.49
C ALA A 244 7.97 18.44 -9.69
N ILE A 245 9.04 17.92 -10.30
CA ILE A 245 9.25 16.48 -10.44
C ILE A 245 9.52 15.87 -9.06
N ALA A 246 10.41 16.47 -8.27
CA ALA A 246 10.74 16.00 -6.92
C ALA A 246 9.50 15.88 -6.04
N GLU A 247 8.66 16.93 -6.02
CA GLU A 247 7.39 16.95 -5.28
C GLU A 247 6.43 15.85 -5.76
N ARG A 248 6.23 15.73 -7.08
CA ARG A 248 5.29 14.76 -7.65
C ARG A 248 5.73 13.31 -7.45
N THR A 249 7.03 13.03 -7.49
CA THR A 249 7.56 11.66 -7.36
C THR A 249 7.89 11.28 -5.93
N GLY A 250 7.82 12.21 -4.98
CA GLY A 250 8.28 12.01 -3.60
C GLY A 250 9.80 11.82 -3.47
N ILE A 251 10.59 12.15 -4.51
CA ILE A 251 12.05 12.03 -4.43
C ILE A 251 12.59 13.32 -3.82
N LYS A 252 13.23 13.22 -2.65
CA LYS A 252 13.87 14.37 -2.02
C LYS A 252 15.05 14.88 -2.84
N LEU A 253 14.92 16.09 -3.37
CA LEU A 253 16.00 16.87 -3.97
C LEU A 253 16.83 17.51 -2.85
N ILE A 254 18.03 16.98 -2.63
CA ILE A 254 18.97 17.46 -1.60
C ILE A 254 19.62 18.77 -2.08
N GLU A 255 20.11 18.76 -3.31
CA GLU A 255 20.79 19.89 -3.93
C GLU A 255 20.57 19.87 -5.44
N LEU A 256 20.49 21.05 -6.04
CA LEU A 256 20.45 21.22 -7.49
C LEU A 256 21.49 22.28 -7.87
N ASP A 257 22.62 21.81 -8.39
CA ASP A 257 23.69 22.68 -8.90
C ASP A 257 23.50 22.92 -10.39
N THR A 258 23.34 24.19 -10.77
CA THR A 258 23.16 24.61 -12.16
C THR A 258 24.29 25.54 -12.56
N THR A 259 25.13 25.04 -13.46
CA THR A 259 26.17 25.83 -14.13
C THR A 259 25.71 26.21 -15.54
N ASP A 260 26.49 27.01 -16.25
CA ASP A 260 26.15 27.40 -17.62
C ASP A 260 26.16 26.22 -18.61
N SER A 261 26.80 25.10 -18.25
CA SER A 261 27.05 23.94 -19.12
C SER A 261 26.55 22.60 -18.55
N ALA A 262 25.94 22.59 -17.36
CA ALA A 262 25.44 21.37 -16.75
C ALA A 262 24.41 21.65 -15.65
N VAL A 263 23.53 20.67 -15.42
CA VAL A 263 22.64 20.60 -14.25
C VAL A 263 22.90 19.29 -13.53
N THR A 264 23.29 19.36 -12.27
CA THR A 264 23.53 18.19 -11.41
C THR A 264 22.51 18.20 -10.28
N ALA A 265 21.72 17.13 -10.19
CA ALA A 265 20.80 16.92 -9.08
C ALA A 265 21.38 15.88 -8.12
N THR A 266 21.46 16.24 -6.83
CA THR A 266 21.78 15.33 -5.73
C THR A 266 20.46 14.93 -5.07
N LEU A 267 20.14 13.64 -5.10
CA LEU A 267 18.82 13.12 -4.74
C LEU A 267 18.97 12.04 -3.66
N ALA A 268 18.05 12.01 -2.71
CA ALA A 268 17.98 10.94 -1.70
C ALA A 268 17.32 9.70 -2.31
N THR A 269 18.01 9.05 -3.24
CA THR A 269 17.55 7.86 -3.96
C THR A 269 18.72 7.10 -4.59
N HIS A 270 18.53 5.81 -4.86
CA HIS A 270 19.52 4.98 -5.52
C HIS A 270 19.80 5.43 -6.97
N LYS A 271 20.91 4.97 -7.57
CA LYS A 271 21.38 5.44 -8.88
C LYS A 271 20.32 5.37 -10.00
N LEU A 272 19.50 4.33 -10.04
CA LEU A 272 18.42 4.20 -11.04
C LEU A 272 17.33 5.26 -10.84
N GLY A 273 16.95 5.56 -9.59
CA GLY A 273 16.02 6.65 -9.26
C GLY A 273 16.54 8.01 -9.72
N ALA A 274 17.82 8.29 -9.50
CA ALA A 274 18.46 9.53 -9.96
C ALA A 274 18.47 9.63 -11.49
N LEU A 275 18.75 8.53 -12.19
CA LEU A 275 18.68 8.48 -13.66
C LEU A 275 17.26 8.67 -14.18
N ALA A 276 16.26 8.08 -13.53
CA ALA A 276 14.84 8.24 -13.90
C ALA A 276 14.37 9.68 -13.71
N PHE A 277 14.76 10.31 -12.59
CA PHE A 277 14.52 11.73 -12.32
C PHE A 277 15.10 12.61 -13.43
N MET A 278 16.38 12.44 -13.79
CA MET A 278 17.00 13.22 -14.85
C MET A 278 16.39 12.94 -16.23
N ALA A 279 15.97 11.70 -16.50
CA ALA A 279 15.29 11.37 -17.74
C ALA A 279 13.93 12.06 -17.88
N GLU A 280 13.20 12.26 -16.77
CA GLU A 280 11.96 13.03 -16.74
C GLU A 280 12.22 14.54 -16.83
N LEU A 281 13.21 15.05 -16.10
CA LEU A 281 13.62 16.45 -16.17
C LEU A 281 13.97 16.82 -17.61
N ARG A 282 14.79 16.00 -18.26
CA ARG A 282 15.11 16.11 -19.69
C ARG A 282 13.87 16.17 -20.55
N ARG A 283 12.95 15.21 -20.42
CA ARG A 283 11.75 15.11 -21.28
C ARG A 283 10.86 16.34 -21.14
N THR A 284 10.66 16.80 -19.91
CA THR A 284 9.82 17.96 -19.58
C THR A 284 10.43 19.25 -20.16
N THR A 285 11.72 19.46 -19.93
CA THR A 285 12.41 20.69 -20.32
C THR A 285 12.78 20.72 -21.81
N ASN A 286 13.06 19.57 -22.45
CA ASN A 286 13.17 19.49 -23.92
C ASN A 286 11.85 19.85 -24.60
N ARG A 287 10.72 19.35 -24.10
CA ARG A 287 9.40 19.68 -24.66
C ARG A 287 9.14 21.18 -24.60
N TRP A 288 9.42 21.80 -23.45
CA TRP A 288 9.28 23.24 -23.29
C TRP A 288 10.25 24.01 -24.19
N HIS A 289 11.54 23.65 -24.18
CA HIS A 289 12.58 24.37 -24.91
C HIS A 289 12.34 24.28 -26.42
N ARG A 290 11.99 23.11 -26.95
CA ARG A 290 11.64 22.91 -28.35
C ARG A 290 10.45 23.77 -28.78
N ALA A 291 9.44 23.93 -27.92
CA ALA A 291 8.31 24.80 -28.20
C ALA A 291 8.68 26.29 -28.30
N HIS A 292 9.80 26.71 -27.69
CA HIS A 292 10.23 28.12 -27.64
C HIS A 292 11.38 28.45 -28.60
N THR A 293 12.29 27.52 -28.85
CA THR A 293 13.52 27.75 -29.63
C THR A 293 13.62 26.86 -30.88
N GLY A 294 12.73 25.89 -31.02
CA GLY A 294 12.76 24.89 -32.09
C GLY A 294 13.80 23.78 -31.91
N LYS A 295 14.56 23.78 -30.81
CA LYS A 295 15.64 22.81 -30.54
C LYS A 295 15.47 22.13 -29.19
N ASP A 296 16.00 20.92 -29.04
CA ASP A 296 16.12 20.29 -27.74
C ASP A 296 17.24 20.94 -26.92
N LEU A 297 17.06 20.96 -25.60
CA LEU A 297 18.06 21.49 -24.67
C LEU A 297 19.12 20.41 -24.36
N TRP A 298 18.67 19.17 -24.16
CA TRP A 298 19.49 18.00 -23.80
C TRP A 298 19.46 16.93 -24.90
N PRO A 299 20.51 16.10 -25.02
CA PRO A 299 20.55 15.00 -25.98
C PRO A 299 19.48 13.93 -25.71
N SER A 300 19.08 13.22 -26.77
CA SER A 300 18.14 12.09 -26.67
C SER A 300 18.77 10.91 -25.92
N ALA A 301 17.96 10.07 -25.27
CA ALA A 301 18.43 8.84 -24.63
C ALA A 301 19.12 7.84 -25.58
N ASN A 302 18.89 7.99 -26.90
CA ASN A 302 19.47 7.14 -27.94
C ASN A 302 20.61 7.83 -28.71
N ASP A 303 21.12 8.95 -28.20
CA ASP A 303 22.23 9.68 -28.82
C ASP A 303 23.56 8.98 -28.45
N PRO A 304 24.37 8.52 -29.41
CA PRO A 304 25.59 7.73 -29.14
C PRO A 304 26.71 8.49 -28.38
N LEU A 305 26.45 9.74 -27.94
CA LEU A 305 27.37 10.60 -27.21
C LEU A 305 27.06 10.73 -25.70
N THR A 306 26.07 10.00 -25.18
CA THR A 306 25.75 9.93 -23.72
C THR A 306 26.20 8.63 -23.07
#